data_AF-A0A2S9G0B3-F1
#
_entry.id   AF-A0A2S9G0B3-F1
#
_cell.length_a   1.000
_cell.length_b   1.000
_cell.length_c   1.000
_cell.angle_alpha   90.00
_cell.angle_beta   90.00
_cell.angle_gamma   90.00
#
_symmetry.space_group_name_H-M   'P 1'
#
loop_
_entity.id
_entity.type
_entity.pdbx_description
1 polymer ?
#
loop_
_entity_poly.entity_id
_entity_poly.type
_entity_poly.pdbx_seq_one_letter_code
_entity_poly.pdbx_strand_id
1 'polypeptide(L)' 'DDEIEAAARQYVRKVSGITRPSGANVEAFEIAVAEVTATTHRPLDGLQPRRQPPKTVPPLRRPEVRARLGLG' A
#
# COMPACT_ATOMS: atom_id res chain seq x y z
N ASP A 1 7.27 -3.86 -0.07
CA ASP A 1 6.87 -2.44 -0.11
C ASP A 1 5.67 -2.20 -1.00
N ASP A 2 5.61 -2.85 -2.16
CA ASP A 2 4.52 -2.75 -3.14
C ASP A 2 3.12 -2.92 -2.56
N GLU A 3 2.94 -3.79 -1.55
CA GLU A 3 1.63 -3.98 -0.93
C GLU A 3 1.19 -2.82 -0.02
N ILE A 4 2.14 -2.20 0.68
CA ILE A 4 1.87 -1.04 1.53
C ILE A 4 1.58 0.17 0.63
N GLU A 5 2.38 0.36 -0.42
CA GLU A 5 2.13 1.43 -1.40
C GLU A 5 0.79 1.22 -2.14
N ALA A 6 0.48 0.01 -2.58
CA ALA A 6 -0.80 -0.30 -3.21
C ALA A 6 -1.99 -0.03 -2.26
N ALA A 7 -1.86 -0.35 -0.97
CA ALA A 7 -2.86 -0.05 0.04
C ALA A 7 -2.98 1.47 0.29
N ALA A 8 -1.86 2.18 0.40
CA ALA A 8 -1.82 3.63 0.52
C ALA A 8 -2.51 4.32 -0.66
N ARG A 9 -2.22 3.87 -1.89
CA ARG A 9 -2.87 4.36 -3.11
C ARG A 9 -4.38 4.14 -3.09
N GLN A 10 -4.85 2.98 -2.67
CA GLN A 10 -6.29 2.72 -2.50
C GLN A 10 -6.92 3.65 -1.44
N TYR A 11 -6.23 3.89 -0.33
CA TYR A 11 -6.68 4.81 0.72
C TYR A 11 -6.78 6.25 0.19
N VAL A 12 -5.74 6.76 -0.48
CA VAL A 12 -5.73 8.12 -1.03
C VAL A 12 -6.85 8.29 -2.07
N ARG A 13 -7.09 7.30 -2.96
CA ARG A 13 -8.25 7.33 -3.88
C ARG A 13 -9.57 7.46 -3.13
N LYS A 14 -9.75 6.65 -2.08
CA LYS A 14 -10.97 6.62 -1.28
C LYS A 14 -11.23 7.96 -0.58
N VAL A 15 -10.20 8.56 0.02
CA VAL A 15 -10.34 9.78 0.82
C VAL A 15 -10.43 11.02 -0.04
N SER A 16 -9.62 11.13 -1.10
CA SER A 16 -9.62 12.29 -1.99
C SER A 16 -10.81 12.31 -2.98
N GLY A 17 -11.44 11.17 -3.23
CA GLY A 17 -12.42 11.00 -4.31
C GLY A 17 -11.81 10.95 -5.71
N ILE A 18 -10.48 11.00 -5.84
CA ILE A 18 -9.76 10.98 -7.12
C ILE A 18 -9.43 9.54 -7.49
N THR A 19 -10.14 8.97 -8.47
CA THR A 19 -9.89 7.61 -8.95
C THR A 19 -8.67 7.53 -9.88
N ARG A 20 -8.50 8.54 -10.75
CA ARG A 20 -7.36 8.69 -11.67
C ARG A 20 -6.81 10.11 -11.54
N PRO A 21 -5.64 10.31 -10.91
CA PRO A 21 -5.03 11.63 -10.81
C PRO A 21 -4.65 12.15 -12.20
N SER A 22 -4.84 13.44 -12.43
CA SER A 22 -4.54 14.11 -13.70
C SER A 22 -4.18 15.58 -13.48
N GLY A 23 -3.42 16.15 -14.41
CA GLY A 23 -3.00 17.56 -14.38
C GLY A 23 -2.31 17.93 -13.06
N ALA A 24 -2.74 19.04 -12.47
CA ALA A 24 -2.18 19.58 -11.23
C ALA A 24 -2.32 18.64 -10.02
N ASN A 25 -3.21 17.65 -10.07
CA ASN A 25 -3.44 16.75 -8.93
C ASN A 25 -2.47 15.56 -8.88
N VAL A 26 -1.70 15.29 -9.94
CA VAL A 26 -0.80 14.13 -9.99
C VAL A 26 0.26 14.21 -8.90
N GLU A 27 0.95 15.34 -8.80
CA GLU A 27 2.02 15.52 -7.83
C GLU A 27 1.50 15.39 -6.38
N ALA A 28 0.44 16.13 -6.04
CA ALA A 28 -0.17 16.06 -4.71
C ALA A 28 -0.68 14.65 -4.36
N PHE A 29 -1.23 13.93 -5.35
CA PHE A 29 -1.70 12.56 -5.15
C PHE A 29 -0.54 11.60 -4.87
N GLU A 30 0.54 11.64 -5.66
CA GLU A 30 1.70 10.75 -5.46
C GLU A 30 2.44 11.08 -4.16
N ILE A 31 2.56 12.35 -3.77
CA ILE A 31 3.11 12.76 -2.47
C ILE A 31 2.29 12.14 -1.33
N ALA A 32 0.97 12.27 -1.38
CA ALA A 32 0.10 11.70 -0.34
C ALA A 32 0.24 10.17 -0.25
N VAL A 33 0.38 9.48 -1.38
CA VAL A 33 0.64 8.03 -1.40
C VAL A 33 1.96 7.69 -0.73
N ALA A 34 3.04 8.43 -1.04
CA ALA A 34 4.35 8.22 -0.44
C ALA A 34 4.33 8.48 1.08
N GLU A 35 3.68 9.54 1.53
CA GLU A 35 3.56 9.87 2.96
C GLU A 35 2.76 8.82 3.75
N VAL A 36 1.64 8.34 3.21
CA VAL A 36 0.85 7.28 3.83
C VAL A 36 1.63 5.97 3.87
N THR A 37 2.39 5.67 2.82
CA THR A 37 3.27 4.49 2.76
C THR A 37 4.32 4.57 3.86
N ALA A 38 5.10 5.65 3.93
CA ALA A 38 6.12 5.86 4.95
C ALA A 38 5.54 5.87 6.38
N THR A 39 4.37 6.48 6.57
CA THR A 39 3.68 6.50 7.86
C THR A 39 3.21 5.12 8.29
N THR A 40 2.84 4.27 7.33
CA THR A 40 2.42 2.89 7.60
C THR A 40 3.62 1.98 7.89
N HIS A 41 4.80 2.24 7.33
CA HIS A 41 6.03 1.51 7.67
C HIS A 41 6.44 1.68 9.13
N ARG A 42 6.43 2.92 9.63
CA ARG A 42 6.85 3.25 11.00
C ARG A 42 6.27 2.34 12.10
N PRO A 43 4.95 2.11 12.20
CA PRO A 43 4.41 1.18 13.18
C PRO A 43 4.74 -0.27 12.84
N LEU A 44 4.81 -0.68 11.56
CA LEU A 44 5.13 -2.07 11.22
C LEU A 44 6.55 -2.47 11.66
N ASP A 45 7.50 -1.54 11.65
CA ASP A 45 8.87 -1.76 12.12
C ASP A 45 8.94 -1.83 13.67
N GLY A 46 8.03 -1.15 14.37
CA GLY A 46 8.01 -1.08 15.83
C GLY A 46 7.01 -2.01 16.53
N LEU A 47 6.04 -2.57 15.81
CA LEU A 47 5.01 -3.44 16.38
C LEU A 47 5.57 -4.81 16.68
N GLN A 48 5.27 -5.32 17.88
CA GLN A 48 5.63 -6.67 18.27
C GLN A 48 4.97 -7.71 17.35
N PRO A 49 5.61 -8.87 17.13
CA PRO A 49 5.01 -9.96 16.37
C PRO A 49 3.63 -10.32 16.90
N ARG A 50 2.68 -10.52 15.99
CA ARG A 50 1.32 -10.92 16.37
C ARG A 50 1.36 -12.27 17.07
N ARG A 51 0.74 -12.36 18.25
CA ARG A 51 0.56 -13.63 18.99
C ARG A 51 -0.15 -14.70 18.17
N GLN A 52 -1.11 -14.29 17.33
CA GLN A 52 -1.72 -15.16 16.32
C GLN A 52 -1.47 -14.58 14.93
N PRO A 53 -0.88 -15.35 14.01
CA PRO A 53 -0.71 -14.92 12.64
C PRO A 53 -2.08 -14.71 11.97
N PRO A 54 -2.18 -13.76 11.02
CA PRO A 54 -3.42 -13.54 10.28
C PRO A 54 -3.81 -14.81 9.51
N LYS A 55 -5.11 -15.12 9.50
CA LYS A 55 -5.67 -16.31 8.82
C LYS A 55 -5.44 -16.29 7.31
N THR A 56 -5.22 -15.11 6.74
CA THR A 56 -4.99 -14.92 5.31
C THR A 56 -3.75 -14.08 5.08
N VAL A 57 -2.90 -14.53 4.16
CA VAL A 57 -1.81 -13.71 3.63
C VAL A 57 -2.42 -12.70 2.65
N PRO A 58 -2.11 -11.41 2.77
CA PRO A 58 -2.55 -10.40 1.82
C PRO A 58 -2.12 -10.74 0.37
N PRO A 59 -2.93 -10.43 -0.65
CA PRO A 59 -2.75 -10.96 -2.00
C PRO A 59 -1.37 -10.68 -2.60
N LEU A 60 -0.80 -9.48 -2.44
CA LEU A 60 0.48 -9.13 -3.05
C LEU A 60 1.68 -9.74 -2.30
N ARG A 61 1.46 -10.30 -1.11
CA ARG A 61 2.43 -11.11 -0.38
C ARG A 61 2.41 -12.59 -0.78
N ARG A 62 1.46 -13.04 -1.61
CA ARG A 62 1.37 -14.43 -2.04
C ARG A 62 2.29 -14.71 -3.24
N PRO A 63 3.14 -15.75 -3.21
CA PRO A 63 4.07 -16.05 -4.30
C PRO A 63 3.40 -16.19 -5.68
N GLU A 64 2.25 -16.85 -5.74
CA GLU A 64 1.51 -17.08 -6.99
C GLU A 64 0.95 -15.79 -7.60
N VAL A 65 0.56 -14.82 -6.76
CA VAL A 65 0.05 -13.52 -7.21
C VAL A 65 1.20 -12.64 -7.70
N ARG A 66 2.34 -12.66 -7.00
CA ARG A 66 3.56 -11.93 -7.41
C ARG A 66 4.09 -12.44 -8.74
N ALA A 67 4.15 -13.76 -8.92
CA ALA A 67 4.57 -14.38 -10.18
C ALA A 67 3.67 -13.96 -11.35
N ARG A 68 2.34 -13.94 -11.15
CA ARG A 68 1.38 -13.47 -12.17
C ARG A 68 1.55 -11.99 -12.53
N LEU A 69 2.00 -11.17 -11.58
CA LEU A 69 2.22 -9.74 -11.77
C LEU A 69 3.65 -9.40 -12.22
N GLY A 70 4.54 -10.39 -12.35
CA GLY A 70 5.95 -10.17 -12.72
C GLY A 70 6.80 -9.51 -11.62
N LEU A 71 6.40 -9.60 -10.35
CA LEU A 71 7.05 -8.97 -9.20
C LEU A 71 8.08 -9.89 -8.51
N GLY A 72 8.88 -10.59 -9.32
CA GLY A 72 9.86 -11.61 -8.91
C GLY A 72 11.25 -11.06 -8.61
#